data_AF-A0A925P3H8-F1
#
_entry.id   AF-A0A925P3H8-F1
#
_cell.length_a   1.000
_cell.length_b   1.000
_cell.length_c   1.000
_cell.angle_alpha   90.00
_cell.angle_beta   90.00
_cell.angle_gamma   90.00
#
_symmetry.space_group_name_H-M   'P 1'
#
loop_
_entity.id
_entity.type
_entity.pdbx_description
1 polymer ?
#
loop_
_entity_poly.entity_id
_entity_poly.type
_entity_poly.pdbx_seq_one_letter_code
_entity_poly.pdbx_strand_id
1 'polypeptide(L)'
;MRHADDCNVYLRSERAALRAFENLTKFIEDVLKLKVNREKSAVARPWQRKLPGFSFTAGKQAKRRVAPKALGKMKDRVRELTRKSHRSFKA
;
A
#
# COMPACT_ATOMS: atom_id res chain seq x y z
N MET A 1 -5.09 10.66 3.60
CA MET A 1 -4.43 10.68 2.28
C MET A 1 -5.28 9.82 1.35
N ARG A 2 -5.64 10.34 0.18
CA ARG A 2 -6.51 9.66 -0.78
C ARG A 2 -5.86 9.73 -2.16
N HIS A 3 -5.82 8.61 -2.85
CA HIS A 3 -5.44 8.51 -4.25
C HIS A 3 -6.39 7.56 -4.95
N ALA A 4 -7.22 8.07 -5.86
CA ALA A 4 -8.33 7.31 -6.46
C ALA A 4 -9.21 6.63 -5.39
N ASP A 5 -9.27 5.30 -5.41
CA ASP A 5 -9.99 4.42 -4.47
C ASP A 5 -9.16 4.04 -3.23
N ASP A 6 -7.83 4.19 -3.27
CA ASP A 6 -6.95 3.92 -2.13
C ASP A 6 -7.00 5.10 -1.12
N CYS A 7 -7.78 4.93 -0.06
CA CYS A 7 -7.88 5.86 1.07
C CYS A 7 -7.18 5.33 2.32
N ASN A 8 -6.31 6.14 2.93
CA ASN A 8 -5.68 5.85 4.22
C ASN A 8 -5.93 6.98 5.21
N VAL A 9 -6.42 6.62 6.40
CA VAL A 9 -6.70 7.53 7.52
C VAL A 9 -5.70 7.24 8.65
N TYR A 10 -5.02 8.28 9.13
CA TYR A 10 -3.98 8.17 10.16
C TYR A 10 -4.51 8.72 11.48
N LEU A 11 -4.46 7.89 12.53
CA LEU A 11 -5.02 8.20 13.83
C LEU A 11 -4.04 7.84 14.94
N ARG A 12 -4.17 8.50 16.09
CA ARG A 12 -3.24 8.38 17.22
C ARG A 12 -3.31 7.03 17.91
N SER A 13 -4.50 6.43 18.01
CA SER A 13 -4.72 5.17 18.74
C SER A 13 -5.53 4.17 17.91
N GLU A 14 -5.31 2.90 18.19
CA GLU A 14 -6.02 1.79 17.56
C GLU A 14 -7.52 1.83 17.84
N ARG A 15 -7.91 2.14 19.09
CA ARG A 15 -9.32 2.33 19.47
C ARG A 15 -10.01 3.41 18.63
N ALA A 16 -9.34 4.55 18.41
CA ALA A 16 -9.90 5.61 17.57
C ALA A 16 -9.98 5.16 16.11
N ALA A 17 -9.00 4.40 15.64
CA ALA A 17 -8.97 3.86 14.29
C ALA A 17 -10.06 2.83 14.01
N LEU A 18 -10.33 1.91 14.94
CA LEU A 18 -11.42 0.94 14.81
C LEU A 18 -12.78 1.63 14.74
N ARG A 19 -13.04 2.59 15.64
CA ARG A 19 -14.27 3.39 15.62
C ARG A 19 -14.44 4.17 14.31
N ALA A 20 -13.38 4.81 13.83
CA ALA A 20 -13.42 5.54 12.56
C ALA A 20 -13.62 4.58 11.38
N PHE A 21 -12.98 3.41 11.39
CA PHE A 21 -13.11 2.40 10.35
C PHE A 21 -14.55 1.90 10.21
N GLU A 22 -15.22 1.59 11.31
CA GLU A 22 -16.63 1.18 11.31
C GLU A 22 -17.55 2.29 10.76
N ASN A 23 -17.39 3.53 11.25
CA ASN A 23 -18.22 4.65 10.81
C ASN A 23 -18.01 4.98 9.32
N LEU A 24 -16.76 4.97 8.86
CA LEU A 24 -16.43 5.21 7.45
C LEU A 24 -16.93 4.08 6.56
N THR A 25 -16.82 2.82 7.00
CA THR A 25 -17.34 1.67 6.24
C THR A 25 -18.85 1.79 6.07
N LYS A 26 -19.59 2.08 7.16
CA LYS A 26 -21.03 2.32 7.11
C LYS A 26 -21.38 3.48 6.18
N PHE A 27 -20.68 4.61 6.27
CA PHE A 27 -20.95 5.75 5.40
C PHE A 27 -20.74 5.41 3.91
N ILE A 28 -19.66 4.69 3.58
CA ILE A 28 -19.36 4.29 2.20
C ILE A 28 -20.41 3.31 1.66
N GLU A 29 -20.81 2.32 2.47
CA GLU A 29 -21.76 1.28 2.06
C GLU A 29 -23.21 1.81 2.05
N ASP A 30 -23.62 2.57 3.07
CA ASP A 30 -25.02 2.96 3.27
C ASP A 30 -25.39 4.26 2.57
N VAL A 31 -24.48 5.26 2.54
CA VAL A 31 -24.77 6.57 1.96
C VAL A 31 -24.26 6.64 0.52
N LEU A 32 -23.01 6.28 0.28
CA LEU A 32 -22.42 6.34 -1.06
C LEU A 32 -22.77 5.13 -1.94
N LYS A 33 -23.35 4.08 -1.34
CA LYS A 33 -23.73 2.83 -2.02
C LYS A 33 -22.55 2.16 -2.74
N LEU A 34 -21.35 2.26 -2.17
CA LEU A 34 -20.12 1.65 -2.68
C LEU A 34 -19.70 0.47 -1.80
N LYS A 35 -19.10 -0.56 -2.40
CA LYS A 35 -18.62 -1.74 -1.67
C LYS A 35 -17.19 -1.55 -1.16
N VAL A 36 -16.97 -1.72 0.14
CA VAL A 36 -15.62 -1.72 0.71
C VAL A 36 -14.97 -3.09 0.51
N ASN A 37 -13.73 -3.11 0.00
CA ASN A 37 -12.96 -4.33 -0.09
C ASN A 37 -12.34 -4.67 1.28
N ARG A 38 -12.99 -5.57 2.03
CA ARG A 38 -12.59 -5.97 3.40
C ARG A 38 -11.31 -6.81 3.46
N GLU A 39 -10.93 -7.48 2.36
CA GLU A 39 -9.65 -8.20 2.28
C GLU A 39 -8.46 -7.23 2.19
N LYS A 40 -8.65 -6.09 1.51
CA LYS A 40 -7.62 -5.06 1.36
C LYS A 40 -7.60 -4.07 2.52
N SER A 41 -8.77 -3.70 3.04
CA SER A 41 -8.95 -2.68 4.07
C SER A 41 -8.77 -3.24 5.49
N ALA A 42 -7.92 -2.62 6.31
CA ALA A 42 -7.91 -2.88 7.75
C ALA A 42 -7.24 -1.75 8.54
N VAL A 43 -7.48 -1.76 9.85
CA VAL A 43 -6.72 -0.99 10.84
C VAL A 43 -5.41 -1.72 11.12
N ALA A 44 -4.28 -1.05 10.88
CA ALA A 44 -2.95 -1.62 11.11
C ALA A 44 -1.90 -0.51 11.26
N ARG A 45 -0.69 -0.88 11.70
CA ARG A 45 0.41 0.08 11.77
C ARG A 45 0.91 0.44 10.37
N PRO A 46 1.35 1.70 10.12
CA PRO A 46 1.75 2.15 8.78
C PRO A 46 2.87 1.32 8.12
N TRP A 47 3.79 0.76 8.92
CA TRP A 47 4.91 -0.06 8.40
C TRP A 47 4.50 -1.48 7.99
N GLN A 48 3.33 -1.96 8.43
CA GLN A 48 2.77 -3.26 8.05
C GLN A 48 1.94 -3.18 6.76
N ARG A 49 1.56 -1.98 6.33
CA ARG A 49 0.74 -1.76 5.14
C ARG A 49 1.51 -1.01 4.05
N LYS A 50 1.03 -1.15 2.82
CA LYS A 50 1.55 -0.43 1.66
C LYS A 50 0.65 0.76 1.35
N LEU A 51 1.28 1.82 0.89
CA LEU A 51 0.70 2.85 0.03
C LEU A 51 1.04 2.49 -1.42
N PRO A 52 0.37 3.10 -2.42
CA PRO A 52 0.76 2.95 -3.81
C PRO A 52 2.28 3.17 -3.98
N GLY A 53 3.03 2.10 -4.29
CA GLY A 53 4.48 2.11 -4.45
C GLY A 53 5.34 2.17 -3.17
N PHE A 54 4.78 2.52 -2.00
CA PHE A 54 5.56 2.85 -0.79
C PHE A 54 5.06 2.12 0.46
N SER A 55 5.87 2.15 1.52
CA SER A 55 5.51 1.79 2.89
C SER A 55 6.35 2.65 3.84
N PHE A 56 6.24 2.42 5.15
CA PHE A 56 7.02 3.12 6.16
C PHE A 56 7.93 2.17 6.94
N THR A 57 8.99 2.71 7.53
CA THR A 57 9.80 2.02 8.54
C THR A 57 9.13 2.05 9.91
N ALA A 58 9.41 1.06 10.74
CA ALA A 58 9.09 1.14 12.17
C ALA A 58 10.06 2.10 12.88
N GLY A 59 9.61 2.76 13.96
CA GLY A 59 10.44 3.66 14.77
C GLY A 59 9.76 5.00 15.09
N LYS A 60 10.39 5.80 15.95
CA LYS A 60 9.88 7.13 16.36
C LYS A 60 9.72 8.10 15.19
N GLN A 61 10.64 8.03 14.22
CA GLN A 61 10.58 8.78 12.98
C GLN A 61 10.30 7.81 11.83
N ALA A 62 9.07 7.83 11.32
CA ALA A 62 8.69 7.01 10.18
C ALA A 62 9.39 7.52 8.91
N LYS A 63 10.28 6.72 8.33
CA LYS A 63 10.89 7.00 7.02
C LYS A 63 10.10 6.29 5.92
N ARG A 64 10.03 6.91 4.76
CA ARG A 64 9.42 6.31 3.57
C ARG A 64 10.34 5.24 3.00
N ARG A 65 9.79 4.07 2.66
CA ARG A 65 10.49 2.99 1.98
C ARG A 65 9.71 2.51 0.76
N VAL A 66 10.39 1.90 -0.21
CA VAL A 66 9.73 1.26 -1.36
C VAL A 66 8.98 0.01 -0.87
N ALA A 67 7.74 -0.16 -1.31
CA ALA A 67 6.97 -1.36 -0.96
C ALA A 67 7.65 -2.61 -1.54
N PRO A 68 7.73 -3.75 -0.79
CA PRO A 68 8.38 -4.96 -1.28
C PRO A 68 7.87 -5.44 -2.63
N LYS A 69 6.56 -5.33 -2.87
CA LYS A 69 5.93 -5.68 -4.16
C LYS A 69 6.42 -4.80 -5.32
N ALA A 70 6.61 -3.50 -5.09
CA ALA A 70 7.13 -2.58 -6.12
C ALA A 70 8.61 -2.89 -6.43
N LEU A 71 9.40 -3.18 -5.39
CA LEU A 71 10.79 -3.59 -5.55
C LEU A 71 10.92 -4.90 -6.34
N GLY A 72 10.05 -5.88 -6.08
CA GLY A 72 9.98 -7.13 -6.85
C GLY A 72 9.72 -6.89 -8.33
N LYS A 73 8.67 -6.13 -8.65
CA LYS A 73 8.33 -5.76 -10.04
C LYS A 73 9.48 -5.04 -10.76
N MET A 74 10.17 -4.13 -10.08
CA MET A 74 11.33 -3.45 -10.62
C MET A 74 12.45 -4.44 -10.94
N LYS A 75 12.80 -5.35 -10.01
CA LYS A 75 13.81 -6.38 -10.24
C LYS A 75 13.44 -7.30 -11.41
N ASP A 76 12.18 -7.69 -11.53
CA ASP A 76 11.70 -8.53 -12.63
C ASP A 76 11.80 -7.81 -13.97
N ARG A 77 11.46 -6.52 -14.02
CA ARG A 77 11.61 -5.71 -15.22
C ARG A 77 13.08 -5.56 -15.64
N VAL A 78 13.98 -5.33 -14.68
CA VAL A 78 15.42 -5.29 -14.96
C VAL A 78 15.90 -6.61 -15.56
N ARG A 79 15.51 -7.75 -14.97
CA ARG A 79 15.85 -9.08 -15.50
C ARG A 79 15.33 -9.29 -16.92
N GLU A 80 14.09 -8.88 -17.21
CA GLU A 80 13.52 -9.01 -18.55
C GLU A 80 14.31 -8.22 -19.61
N LEU A 81 14.70 -6.98 -19.26
CA LEU A 81 15.47 -6.10 -20.13
C LEU A 81 16.89 -6.63 -20.36
N THR A 82 17.56 -7.10 -19.30
CA THR A 82 18.95 -7.58 -19.40
C THR A 82 19.06 -8.99 -19.99
N ARG A 83 18.04 -9.85 -19.85
CA ARG A 83 18.04 -11.22 -20.41
C ARG A 83 18.09 -11.23 -21.94
N LYS A 84 17.57 -10.19 -22.60
CA LYS A 84 17.67 -10.04 -24.08
C LYS A 84 19.05 -9.58 -24.53
N SER A 85 19.82 -8.88 -23.69
CA SER A 85 21.17 -8.41 -23.99
C SER A 85 22.24 -9.51 -23.95
N HIS A 86 21.98 -10.64 -23.30
CA HIS A 86 22.96 -11.74 -23.17
C HIS A 86 23.05 -12.64 -24.42
N ARG A 87 22.13 -12.56 -25.38
CA ARG A 87 22.25 -13.30 -26.66
C ARG A 87 23.07 -12.58 -27.73
N SER A 88 23.39 -11.30 -27.53
CA SER A 88 24.12 -10.48 -28.50
C SER A 88 25.50 -10.03 -28.01
N PHE A 89 25.92 -10.43 -26.80
CA PHE A 89 27.29 -10.18 -26.35
C PHE A 89 28.21 -11.24 -26.97
N LYS A 90 28.60 -11.03 -28.23
CA LYS A 90 29.79 -11.67 -28.79
C LYS A 90 31.00 -11.00 -28.14
N ALA A 91 31.67 -11.75 -27.27
CA ALA A 91 33.05 -11.47 -26.89
C ALA A 91 33.98 -11.72 -28.09
#